data_AF-W4Q9Z4-F1
#
_entry.id   AF-W4Q9Z4-F1
#
_cell.length_a   1.000
_cell.length_b   1.000
_cell.length_c   1.000
_cell.angle_alpha   90.00
_cell.angle_beta   90.00
_cell.angle_gamma   90.00
#
_symmetry.space_group_name_H-M   'P 1'
#
loop_
_entity.id
_entity.type
_entity.pdbx_description
1 polymer ?
#
loop_
_entity_poly.entity_id
_entity_poly.type
_entity_poly.pdbx_seq_one_letter_code
_entity_poly.pdbx_strand_id
1 'polypeptide(L)'
;MIELKLEEHKLLAETELIEITENSNVTFEEVTLEFFKVTHSIPDCLGIVFHTPEGKIVHTGDFKFDLTPAKKDEQANIHKMAEIGKDGVLLLLSESTNAERPGSTPSEQMVGKHVEEAFMKAERKVILSTFASNVSRVQQVIDAAQKTNRKLALLGRSMVNVVQVAKERGYLTIPDGMLIDQQEINELPPEKVAILCTGSQGEPMAALARLSTGNFRGVEILARDTVIFAAGPIPGNERSVTSIVDNFYALGANVIYGSGSTSGMHVSGHGYQEDLKLMLTLMRPTYFIPIHGEYRMLHQHRLLAESVGVEEGNTFILNNGEVVDVTKDEARQTRKIPAGNTYVDGFGVGDVGDLVLRDRKQLSEDGMVVIVVTMSKTERKMLSGPDVISRGFVYDRDSDDVQKNMNRLITKTVNELLEARKYQWNVMKQTLKKAVGQYLFKQMKKKPMILPIIIEV
;
A
#
# COMPACT_ATOMS: atom_id res chain seq x y z
N MET A 1 2.56 13.75 12.58
CA MET A 1 3.01 12.48 11.94
C MET A 1 4.32 12.63 11.18
N ILE A 2 4.49 13.64 10.32
CA ILE A 2 5.75 13.83 9.59
C ILE A 2 6.94 14.05 10.54
N GLU A 3 6.74 14.80 11.63
CA GLU A 3 7.72 15.00 12.71
C GLU A 3 8.28 13.68 13.25
N LEU A 4 7.43 12.71 13.60
CA LEU A 4 7.86 11.37 14.02
C LEU A 4 8.72 10.67 12.98
N LYS A 5 8.35 10.76 11.69
CA LYS A 5 9.16 10.17 10.61
C LYS A 5 10.52 10.87 10.49
N LEU A 6 10.55 12.19 10.56
CA LEU A 6 11.79 12.96 10.50
C LEU A 6 12.70 12.64 11.70
N GLU A 7 12.13 12.43 12.89
CA GLU A 7 12.86 11.99 14.08
C GLU A 7 13.43 10.57 13.91
N GLU A 8 12.61 9.61 13.47
CA GLU A 8 13.03 8.22 13.19
C GLU A 8 14.22 8.17 12.20
N HIS A 9 14.24 9.09 11.25
CA HIS A 9 15.28 9.21 10.23
C HIS A 9 16.38 10.23 10.58
N LYS A 10 16.32 10.88 11.75
CA LYS A 10 17.29 11.90 12.23
C LYS A 10 17.43 13.13 11.32
N LEU A 11 16.36 13.51 10.63
CA LEU A 11 16.31 14.66 9.71
C LEU A 11 15.64 15.89 10.33
N LEU A 12 14.99 15.74 11.49
CA LEU A 12 14.18 16.81 12.08
C LEU A 12 14.96 18.12 12.30
N ALA A 13 16.22 18.02 12.73
CA ALA A 13 17.09 19.19 12.97
C ALA A 13 17.54 19.91 11.69
N GLU A 14 17.42 19.26 10.52
CA GLU A 14 17.84 19.79 9.22
C GLU A 14 16.64 20.28 8.38
N THR A 15 15.42 20.17 8.92
CA THR A 15 14.18 20.52 8.22
C THR A 15 13.42 21.62 8.93
N GLU A 16 12.90 22.57 8.16
CA GLU A 16 11.93 23.54 8.64
C GLU A 16 10.51 23.00 8.46
N LEU A 17 9.72 22.94 9.54
CA LEU A 17 8.33 22.53 9.52
C LEU A 17 7.44 23.77 9.68
N ILE A 18 6.68 24.10 8.64
CA ILE A 18 5.76 25.22 8.61
C ILE A 18 4.33 24.68 8.71
N GLU A 19 3.64 25.02 9.80
CA GLU A 19 2.24 24.64 10.00
C GLU A 19 1.32 25.56 9.19
N ILE A 20 0.36 24.97 8.48
CA ILE A 20 -0.62 25.67 7.65
C ILE A 20 -2.05 25.24 7.99
N THR A 21 -3.00 26.12 7.71
CA THR A 21 -4.44 25.90 7.90
C THR A 21 -5.19 26.35 6.63
N GLU A 22 -6.51 26.14 6.59
CA GLU A 22 -7.34 26.65 5.49
C GLU A 22 -7.31 28.20 5.34
N ASN A 23 -6.86 28.93 6.37
CA ASN A 23 -6.75 30.39 6.36
C ASN A 23 -5.32 30.88 6.07
N SER A 24 -4.36 29.97 5.90
CA SER A 24 -2.98 30.32 5.60
C SER A 24 -2.84 30.80 4.16
N ASN A 25 -1.89 31.71 3.94
CA ASN A 25 -1.41 32.09 2.62
C ASN A 25 0.13 32.03 2.62
N VAL A 26 0.71 31.40 1.60
CA VAL A 26 2.17 31.24 1.47
C VAL A 26 2.58 31.72 0.08
N THR A 27 3.54 32.65 0.00
CA THR A 27 3.97 33.21 -1.29
C THR A 27 5.39 32.77 -1.62
N PHE A 28 5.60 32.29 -2.84
CA PHE A 28 6.88 31.95 -3.42
C PHE A 28 7.06 32.72 -4.73
N GLU A 29 7.93 33.72 -4.74
CA GLU A 29 8.16 34.56 -5.93
C GLU A 29 6.85 35.12 -6.50
N GLU A 30 6.45 34.68 -7.70
CA GLU A 30 5.23 35.10 -8.40
C GLU A 30 4.02 34.18 -8.16
N VAL A 31 4.15 33.18 -7.28
CA VAL A 31 3.10 32.20 -6.97
C VAL A 31 2.62 32.37 -5.53
N THR A 32 1.33 32.62 -5.34
CA THR A 32 0.70 32.61 -4.01
C THR A 32 -0.12 31.33 -3.84
N LEU A 33 0.08 30.64 -2.73
CA LEU A 33 -0.70 29.48 -2.31
C LEU A 33 -1.78 29.90 -1.32
N GLU A 34 -2.99 29.46 -1.61
CA GLU A 34 -4.15 29.50 -0.71
C GLU A 34 -4.64 28.06 -0.49
N PHE A 35 -5.22 27.79 0.67
CA PHE A 35 -5.70 26.45 1.04
C PHE A 35 -7.20 26.42 1.27
N PHE A 36 -7.84 25.26 1.09
CA PHE A 36 -9.24 25.06 1.46
C PHE A 36 -9.44 23.68 2.07
N LYS A 37 -10.30 23.59 3.08
CA LYS A 37 -10.53 22.34 3.80
C LYS A 37 -11.33 21.33 2.97
N VAL A 38 -10.87 20.08 2.96
CA VAL A 38 -11.57 18.93 2.36
C VAL A 38 -11.79 17.84 3.41
N THR A 39 -12.85 17.04 3.25
CA THR A 39 -13.06 15.83 4.05
C THR A 39 -12.35 14.64 3.42
N HIS A 40 -11.65 13.84 4.22
CA HIS A 40 -11.00 12.60 3.76
C HIS A 40 -10.97 11.55 4.89
N SER A 41 -10.17 10.49 4.73
CA SER A 41 -10.02 9.41 5.72
C SER A 41 -9.06 9.74 6.88
N ILE A 42 -8.48 10.94 6.89
CA ILE A 42 -7.62 11.48 7.94
C ILE A 42 -7.98 12.96 8.19
N PRO A 43 -7.90 13.46 9.43
CA PRO A 43 -8.14 14.87 9.73
C PRO A 43 -7.19 15.84 9.01
N ASP A 44 -7.57 17.11 8.97
CA ASP A 44 -6.78 18.25 8.47
C ASP A 44 -6.26 18.12 7.04
N CYS A 45 -7.07 17.51 6.18
CA CYS A 45 -6.82 17.50 4.75
C CYS A 45 -7.15 18.86 4.13
N LEU A 46 -6.26 19.33 3.27
CA LEU A 46 -6.36 20.59 2.54
C LEU A 46 -6.21 20.34 1.04
N GLY A 47 -7.05 20.99 0.25
CA GLY A 47 -6.77 21.30 -1.14
C GLY A 47 -5.95 22.59 -1.25
N ILE A 48 -5.30 22.77 -2.40
CA ILE A 48 -4.36 23.87 -2.65
C ILE A 48 -4.79 24.63 -3.91
N VAL A 49 -4.80 25.96 -3.82
CA VAL A 49 -4.95 26.87 -4.94
C VAL A 49 -3.61 27.55 -5.18
N PHE A 50 -3.08 27.41 -6.38
CA PHE A 50 -1.88 28.10 -6.85
C PHE A 50 -2.35 29.28 -7.69
N HIS A 51 -2.16 30.48 -7.17
CA HIS A 51 -2.37 31.72 -7.90
C HIS A 51 -1.10 31.99 -8.71
N THR A 52 -1.21 31.86 -10.03
CA THR A 52 -0.10 32.10 -10.97
C THR A 52 -0.44 33.27 -11.90
N PRO A 53 0.54 33.90 -12.58
CA PRO A 53 0.27 34.95 -13.56
C PRO A 53 -0.72 34.54 -14.66
N GLU A 54 -0.77 33.25 -15.03
CA GLU A 54 -1.65 32.75 -16.10
C GLU A 54 -3.05 32.35 -15.61
N GLY A 55 -3.24 32.25 -14.29
CA GLY A 55 -4.51 31.89 -13.68
C GLY A 55 -4.39 30.94 -12.49
N LYS A 56 -5.55 30.54 -11.94
CA LYS A 56 -5.63 29.65 -10.77
C LYS A 56 -5.45 28.20 -11.19
N ILE A 57 -4.49 27.51 -10.59
CA ILE A 57 -4.39 26.05 -10.65
C ILE A 57 -4.89 25.49 -9.33
N VAL A 58 -5.79 24.50 -9.34
CA VAL A 58 -6.33 23.90 -8.12
C VAL A 58 -5.92 22.44 -8.05
N HIS A 59 -5.37 22.03 -6.91
CA HIS A 59 -5.11 20.63 -6.57
C HIS A 59 -6.06 20.22 -5.45
N THR A 60 -6.94 19.25 -5.69
CA THR A 60 -7.96 18.88 -4.69
C THR A 60 -7.37 18.22 -3.44
N GLY A 61 -6.19 17.61 -3.57
CA GLY A 61 -5.76 16.58 -2.64
C GLY A 61 -6.67 15.35 -2.78
N ASP A 62 -6.63 14.48 -1.79
CA ASP A 62 -7.58 13.38 -1.68
C ASP A 62 -8.81 13.86 -0.90
N PHE A 63 -10.00 13.57 -1.40
CA PHE A 63 -11.24 14.08 -0.82
C PHE A 63 -12.43 13.16 -1.06
N LYS A 64 -13.43 13.31 -0.19
CA LYS A 64 -14.84 13.00 -0.43
C LYS A 64 -15.67 14.20 0.00
N PHE A 65 -16.98 14.19 -0.28
CA PHE A 65 -17.91 15.09 0.41
C PHE A 65 -18.67 14.32 1.50
N ASP A 66 -18.28 14.53 2.75
CA ASP A 66 -19.04 14.06 3.90
C ASP A 66 -19.79 15.26 4.53
N LEU A 67 -21.11 15.28 4.40
CA LEU A 67 -21.95 16.36 4.95
C LEU A 67 -22.23 16.18 6.45
N THR A 68 -22.00 14.97 6.96
CA THR A 68 -22.17 14.61 8.37
C THR A 68 -20.92 13.88 8.88
N PRO A 69 -19.72 14.48 8.79
CA PRO A 69 -18.48 13.83 9.19
C PRO A 69 -18.50 13.48 10.68
N ALA A 70 -17.59 12.61 11.11
CA ALA A 70 -17.56 12.12 12.49
C ALA A 70 -17.47 13.27 13.50
N LYS A 71 -16.70 14.32 13.18
CA LYS A 71 -16.70 15.58 13.94
C LYS A 71 -17.13 16.75 13.08
N LYS A 72 -17.88 17.68 13.66
CA LYS A 72 -18.44 18.84 12.96
C LYS A 72 -17.36 19.75 12.35
N ASP A 73 -16.23 19.90 13.01
CA ASP A 73 -15.10 20.69 12.56
C ASP A 73 -14.33 20.05 11.40
N GLU A 74 -14.57 18.78 11.07
CA GLU A 74 -13.96 18.11 9.91
C GLU A 74 -14.63 18.46 8.57
N GLN A 75 -15.77 19.16 8.57
CA GLN A 75 -16.52 19.47 7.34
C GLN A 75 -15.68 20.19 6.28
N ALA A 76 -15.88 19.80 5.02
CA ALA A 76 -15.28 20.46 3.88
C ALA A 76 -15.82 21.89 3.74
N ASN A 77 -14.96 22.84 3.36
CA ASN A 77 -15.35 24.24 3.19
C ASN A 77 -15.93 24.48 1.79
N ILE A 78 -17.15 24.01 1.57
CA ILE A 78 -17.85 24.08 0.27
C ILE A 78 -18.05 25.53 -0.20
N HIS A 79 -18.30 26.46 0.73
CA HIS A 79 -18.46 27.88 0.39
C HIS A 79 -17.16 28.49 -0.16
N LYS A 80 -16.02 28.16 0.43
CA LYS A 80 -14.72 28.59 -0.08
C LYS A 80 -14.42 27.98 -1.45
N MET A 81 -14.72 26.70 -1.66
CA MET A 81 -14.59 26.06 -2.98
C MET A 81 -15.42 26.78 -4.05
N ALA A 82 -16.67 27.14 -3.73
CA ALA A 82 -17.54 27.86 -4.65
C ALA A 82 -17.00 29.27 -4.99
N GLU A 83 -16.43 29.98 -4.02
CA GLU A 83 -15.82 31.30 -4.28
C GLU A 83 -14.55 31.17 -5.14
N ILE A 84 -13.74 30.12 -4.93
CA ILE A 84 -12.54 29.84 -5.75
C ILE A 84 -12.93 29.69 -7.23
N GLY A 85 -13.96 28.89 -7.52
CA GLY A 85 -14.42 28.59 -8.89
C GLY A 85 -15.40 29.61 -9.48
N LYS A 86 -15.78 30.66 -8.76
CA LYS A 86 -16.73 31.68 -9.22
C LYS A 86 -16.32 32.34 -10.54
N ASP A 87 -15.05 32.70 -10.65
CA ASP A 87 -14.44 33.29 -11.85
C ASP A 87 -13.85 32.20 -12.79
N GLY A 88 -14.08 30.93 -12.49
CA GLY A 88 -13.44 29.79 -13.14
C GLY A 88 -12.03 29.52 -12.59
N VAL A 89 -11.57 28.30 -12.86
CA VAL A 89 -10.21 27.83 -12.56
C VAL A 89 -9.52 27.50 -13.87
N LEU A 90 -8.26 27.89 -14.06
CA LEU A 90 -7.53 27.61 -15.29
C LEU A 90 -7.34 26.09 -15.46
N LEU A 91 -6.85 25.43 -14.41
CA LEU A 91 -6.54 24.01 -14.43
C LEU A 91 -6.92 23.35 -13.09
N LEU A 92 -7.68 22.26 -13.14
CA LEU A 92 -7.98 21.43 -11.98
C LEU A 92 -7.23 20.10 -12.04
N LEU A 93 -6.48 19.79 -11.00
CA LEU A 93 -5.94 18.47 -10.70
C LEU A 93 -6.81 17.81 -9.63
N SER A 94 -7.53 16.74 -10.00
CA SER A 94 -8.46 16.07 -9.09
C SER A 94 -8.21 14.58 -8.93
N GLU A 95 -8.30 14.09 -7.69
CA GLU A 95 -8.15 12.66 -7.39
C GLU A 95 -9.21 11.80 -8.11
N SER A 96 -8.83 10.59 -8.53
CA SER A 96 -9.67 9.76 -9.41
C SER A 96 -9.97 8.38 -8.83
N THR A 97 -9.53 8.11 -7.60
CA THR A 97 -9.46 6.77 -6.99
C THR A 97 -10.75 5.97 -7.13
N ASN A 98 -11.90 6.64 -6.98
CA ASN A 98 -13.23 6.03 -6.99
C ASN A 98 -14.10 6.52 -8.16
N ALA A 99 -13.52 7.02 -9.26
CA ALA A 99 -14.27 7.50 -10.43
C ALA A 99 -15.18 6.44 -11.08
N GLU A 100 -14.89 5.15 -10.88
CA GLU A 100 -15.73 4.04 -11.37
C GLU A 100 -16.91 3.70 -10.44
N ARG A 101 -16.97 4.30 -9.24
CA ARG A 101 -18.03 4.01 -8.26
C ARG A 101 -19.18 5.00 -8.41
N PRO A 102 -20.39 4.55 -8.77
CA PRO A 102 -21.53 5.44 -8.94
C PRO A 102 -22.06 5.96 -7.60
N GLY A 103 -22.82 7.05 -7.67
CA GLY A 103 -23.48 7.65 -6.51
C GLY A 103 -22.55 8.54 -5.67
N SER A 104 -22.95 8.75 -4.40
CA SER A 104 -22.22 9.56 -3.43
C SER A 104 -21.58 8.68 -2.36
N THR A 105 -20.45 9.13 -1.82
CA THR A 105 -19.77 8.41 -0.74
C THR A 105 -20.63 8.43 0.53
N PRO A 106 -20.85 7.29 1.21
CA PRO A 106 -21.56 7.29 2.48
C PRO A 106 -20.75 7.98 3.59
N SER A 107 -21.46 8.57 4.54
CA SER A 107 -20.87 9.33 5.65
C SER A 107 -20.21 8.45 6.72
N GLU A 108 -19.14 8.94 7.34
CA GLU A 108 -18.52 8.32 8.52
C GLU A 108 -19.49 8.19 9.70
N GLN A 109 -20.49 9.08 9.84
CA GLN A 109 -21.49 8.97 10.92
C GLN A 109 -22.29 7.66 10.83
N MET A 110 -22.53 7.15 9.62
CA MET A 110 -23.19 5.85 9.43
C MET A 110 -22.35 4.71 10.01
N VAL A 111 -21.03 4.74 9.77
CA VAL A 111 -20.11 3.73 10.29
C VAL A 111 -20.06 3.76 11.81
N GLY A 112 -20.02 4.96 12.41
CA GLY A 112 -20.04 5.10 13.87
C GLY A 112 -21.24 4.41 14.52
N LYS A 113 -22.44 4.53 13.92
CA LYS A 113 -23.66 3.83 14.38
C LYS A 113 -23.52 2.31 14.30
N HIS A 114 -23.02 1.78 13.19
CA HIS A 114 -22.83 0.34 13.04
C HIS A 114 -21.77 -0.22 14.01
N VAL A 115 -20.67 0.51 14.22
CA VAL A 115 -19.65 0.16 15.20
C VAL A 115 -20.27 0.10 16.60
N GLU A 116 -21.03 1.12 16.99
CA GLU A 116 -21.72 1.15 18.28
C GLU A 116 -22.69 -0.04 18.45
N GLU A 117 -23.51 -0.33 17.43
CA GLU A 117 -24.41 -1.49 17.44
C GLU A 117 -23.67 -2.82 17.59
N ALA A 118 -22.54 -3.00 16.90
CA ALA A 118 -21.74 -4.20 17.01
C ALA A 118 -21.15 -4.35 18.42
N PHE A 119 -20.69 -3.25 19.03
CA PHE A 119 -20.20 -3.25 20.41
C PHE A 119 -21.31 -3.60 21.41
N MET A 120 -22.53 -3.08 21.21
CA MET A 120 -23.70 -3.37 22.06
C MET A 120 -24.15 -4.84 21.97
N LYS A 121 -24.07 -5.46 20.78
CA LYS A 121 -24.48 -6.85 20.55
C LYS A 121 -23.41 -7.86 20.99
N ALA A 122 -22.15 -7.45 21.12
CA ALA A 122 -21.06 -8.35 21.45
C ALA A 122 -21.13 -8.84 22.91
N GLU A 123 -21.17 -10.15 23.09
CA GLU A 123 -21.24 -10.80 24.42
C GLU A 123 -19.88 -11.06 25.07
N ARG A 124 -18.78 -10.96 24.30
CA ARG A 124 -17.40 -11.19 24.77
C ARG A 124 -16.47 -10.08 24.29
N LYS A 125 -15.18 -10.35 24.07
CA LYS A 125 -14.22 -9.34 23.59
C LYS A 125 -14.65 -8.82 22.23
N VAL A 126 -14.43 -7.53 21.99
CA VAL A 126 -14.54 -6.93 20.66
C VAL A 126 -13.14 -6.63 20.16
N ILE A 127 -12.80 -7.12 18.98
CA ILE A 127 -11.52 -6.90 18.31
C ILE A 127 -11.82 -6.17 17.02
N LEU A 128 -11.38 -4.93 16.90
CA LEU A 128 -11.61 -4.12 15.71
C LEU A 128 -10.28 -3.74 15.07
N SER A 129 -10.16 -4.02 13.77
CA SER A 129 -9.03 -3.58 12.96
C SER A 129 -9.45 -2.51 11.95
N THR A 130 -8.64 -1.45 11.87
CA THR A 130 -8.81 -0.33 10.94
C THR A 130 -7.43 0.21 10.56
N PHE A 131 -7.38 1.16 9.61
CA PHE A 131 -6.18 1.95 9.35
C PHE A 131 -5.88 2.84 10.55
N ALA A 132 -4.66 2.78 11.07
CA ALA A 132 -4.24 3.61 12.21
C ALA A 132 -4.40 5.12 11.92
N SER A 133 -4.21 5.53 10.66
CA SER A 133 -4.38 6.91 10.20
C SER A 133 -5.82 7.41 10.21
N ASN A 134 -6.83 6.53 10.30
CA ASN A 134 -8.23 6.95 10.34
C ASN A 134 -8.63 7.33 11.78
N VAL A 135 -8.17 8.51 12.19
CA VAL A 135 -8.36 9.04 13.55
C VAL A 135 -9.85 9.20 13.89
N SER A 136 -10.68 9.61 12.94
CA SER A 136 -12.12 9.74 13.12
C SER A 136 -12.78 8.39 13.45
N ARG A 137 -12.39 7.31 12.75
CA ARG A 137 -12.82 5.95 13.08
C ARG A 137 -12.33 5.52 14.46
N VAL A 138 -11.09 5.83 14.81
CA VAL A 138 -10.53 5.52 16.13
C VAL A 138 -11.36 6.18 17.24
N GLN A 139 -11.76 7.45 17.06
CA GLN A 139 -12.67 8.12 18.01
C GLN A 139 -14.00 7.39 18.14
N GLN A 140 -14.62 6.98 17.03
CA GLN A 140 -15.88 6.22 17.06
C GLN A 140 -15.76 4.90 17.84
N VAL A 141 -14.61 4.24 17.75
CA VAL A 141 -14.32 3.02 18.52
C VAL A 141 -14.18 3.32 20.00
N ILE A 142 -13.49 4.42 20.36
CA ILE A 142 -13.39 4.89 21.75
C ILE A 142 -14.79 5.20 22.29
N ASP A 143 -15.62 5.93 21.55
CA ASP A 143 -16.97 6.29 21.97
C ASP A 143 -17.84 5.05 22.17
N ALA A 144 -17.78 4.08 21.26
CA ALA A 144 -18.51 2.81 21.37
C ALA A 144 -18.04 1.97 22.57
N ALA A 145 -16.73 1.90 22.80
CA ALA A 145 -16.17 1.22 23.96
C ALA A 145 -16.59 1.90 25.28
N GLN A 146 -16.63 3.24 25.32
CA GLN A 146 -17.07 3.98 26.49
C GLN A 146 -18.54 3.71 26.80
N LYS A 147 -19.42 3.80 25.78
CA LYS A 147 -20.86 3.53 25.91
C LYS A 147 -21.17 2.10 26.38
N THR A 148 -20.35 1.13 25.98
CA THR A 148 -20.50 -0.28 26.37
C THR A 148 -19.69 -0.65 27.61
N ASN A 149 -19.08 0.33 28.29
CA ASN A 149 -18.27 0.17 29.49
C ASN A 149 -17.16 -0.89 29.31
N ARG A 150 -16.43 -0.77 28.20
CA ARG A 150 -15.26 -1.57 27.85
C ARG A 150 -13.99 -0.75 28.00
N LYS A 151 -12.94 -1.39 28.55
CA LYS A 151 -11.56 -0.91 28.49
C LYS A 151 -10.97 -1.20 27.12
N LEU A 152 -10.06 -0.35 26.66
CA LEU A 152 -9.52 -0.40 25.30
C LEU A 152 -8.02 -0.72 25.33
N ALA A 153 -7.62 -1.81 24.68
CA ALA A 153 -6.21 -2.14 24.45
C ALA A 153 -5.81 -1.83 23.00
N LEU A 154 -4.62 -1.26 22.80
CA LEU A 154 -4.08 -0.92 21.48
C LEU A 154 -3.02 -1.95 21.07
N LEU A 155 -3.21 -2.64 19.94
CA LEU A 155 -2.25 -3.63 19.45
C LEU A 155 -1.63 -3.23 18.10
N GLY A 156 -0.33 -2.97 18.15
CA GLY A 156 0.51 -2.63 16.99
C GLY A 156 1.12 -1.23 17.10
N ARG A 157 2.42 -1.15 16.81
CA ARG A 157 3.22 0.09 16.99
C ARG A 157 2.61 1.30 16.30
N SER A 158 2.18 1.16 15.04
CA SER A 158 1.57 2.26 14.29
C SER A 158 0.27 2.76 14.93
N MET A 159 -0.56 1.86 15.49
CA MET A 159 -1.79 2.26 16.18
C MET A 159 -1.47 3.03 17.47
N VAL A 160 -0.53 2.52 18.28
CA VAL A 160 -0.08 3.19 19.51
C VAL A 160 0.46 4.58 19.21
N ASN A 161 1.37 4.71 18.25
CA ASN A 161 1.99 6.00 17.89
C ASN A 161 0.96 7.01 17.38
N VAL A 162 0.05 6.60 16.49
CA VAL A 162 -0.96 7.52 15.95
C VAL A 162 -1.96 7.94 17.03
N VAL A 163 -2.42 7.02 17.88
CA VAL A 163 -3.32 7.36 18.98
C VAL A 163 -2.68 8.34 19.96
N GLN A 164 -1.40 8.13 20.30
CA GLN A 164 -0.66 9.03 21.18
C GLN A 164 -0.58 10.45 20.59
N VAL A 165 -0.09 10.58 19.35
CA VAL A 165 0.00 11.89 18.67
C VAL A 165 -1.36 12.54 18.52
N ALA A 166 -2.38 11.77 18.14
CA ALA A 166 -3.72 12.31 17.95
C ALA A 166 -4.36 12.77 19.27
N LYS A 167 -4.07 12.10 20.39
CA LYS A 167 -4.47 12.54 21.73
C LYS A 167 -3.76 13.84 22.12
N GLU A 168 -2.43 13.90 21.95
CA GLU A 168 -1.62 15.09 22.28
C GLU A 168 -2.03 16.33 21.48
N ARG A 169 -2.38 16.14 20.21
CA ARG A 169 -2.82 17.21 19.30
C ARG A 169 -4.32 17.53 19.40
N GLY A 170 -5.07 16.84 20.27
CA GLY A 170 -6.49 17.11 20.51
C GLY A 170 -7.46 16.51 19.50
N TYR A 171 -6.99 15.71 18.54
CA TYR A 171 -7.87 14.98 17.61
C TYR A 171 -8.56 13.76 18.25
N LEU A 172 -8.05 13.24 19.37
CA LEU A 172 -8.71 12.18 20.12
C LEU A 172 -9.02 12.62 21.55
N THR A 173 -10.24 12.31 21.99
CA THR A 173 -10.65 12.43 23.38
C THR A 173 -10.82 11.03 23.95
N ILE A 174 -9.94 10.67 24.89
CA ILE A 174 -9.93 9.34 25.52
C ILE A 174 -10.13 9.53 27.02
N PRO A 175 -11.21 8.98 27.60
CA PRO A 175 -11.44 9.02 29.05
C PRO A 175 -10.27 8.44 29.86
N ASP A 176 -9.99 9.03 31.01
CA ASP A 176 -8.93 8.58 31.90
C ASP A 176 -9.16 7.14 32.37
N GLY A 177 -8.07 6.36 32.40
CA GLY A 177 -8.09 4.94 32.78
C GLY A 177 -8.85 4.03 31.80
N MET A 178 -9.27 4.52 30.62
CA MET A 178 -9.92 3.69 29.61
C MET A 178 -8.94 2.78 28.87
N LEU A 179 -7.75 3.32 28.57
CA LEU A 179 -6.67 2.54 27.97
C LEU A 179 -6.08 1.59 29.00
N ILE A 180 -5.85 0.35 28.59
CA ILE A 180 -5.22 -0.69 29.39
C ILE A 180 -4.03 -1.27 28.64
N ASP A 181 -3.07 -1.78 29.39
CA ASP A 181 -1.94 -2.51 28.85
C ASP A 181 -2.34 -3.90 28.37
N GLN A 182 -1.50 -4.48 27.52
CA GLN A 182 -1.75 -5.79 26.92
C GLN A 182 -1.87 -6.91 27.99
N GLN A 183 -1.15 -6.80 29.10
CA GLN A 183 -1.16 -7.77 30.19
C GLN A 183 -2.51 -7.79 30.92
N GLU A 184 -3.16 -6.63 31.06
CA GLU A 184 -4.45 -6.47 31.76
C GLU A 184 -5.63 -7.07 30.98
N ILE A 185 -5.47 -7.35 29.68
CA ILE A 185 -6.52 -7.93 28.82
C ILE A 185 -7.08 -9.23 29.41
N ASN A 186 -6.21 -10.08 29.98
CA ASN A 186 -6.62 -11.38 30.52
C ASN A 186 -7.08 -11.31 31.99
N GLU A 187 -6.89 -10.15 32.64
CA GLU A 187 -7.30 -9.93 34.03
C GLU A 187 -8.75 -9.44 34.12
N LEU A 188 -9.27 -8.88 33.03
CA LEU A 188 -10.63 -8.35 32.94
C LEU A 188 -11.62 -9.38 32.38
N PRO A 189 -12.92 -9.29 32.75
CA PRO A 189 -13.97 -10.04 32.09
C PRO A 189 -14.01 -9.75 30.57
N PRO A 190 -14.15 -10.77 29.69
CA PRO A 190 -14.12 -10.60 28.23
C PRO A 190 -15.07 -9.53 27.67
N GLU A 191 -16.28 -9.43 28.23
CA GLU A 191 -17.30 -8.45 27.87
C GLU A 191 -16.95 -7.01 28.26
N LYS A 192 -15.88 -6.83 29.05
CA LYS A 192 -15.31 -5.52 29.43
C LYS A 192 -14.09 -5.14 28.62
N VAL A 193 -13.72 -5.90 27.60
CA VAL A 193 -12.51 -5.65 26.81
C VAL A 193 -12.87 -5.34 25.36
N ALA A 194 -12.27 -4.27 24.84
CA ALA A 194 -12.17 -3.96 23.43
C ALA A 194 -10.69 -3.89 23.04
N ILE A 195 -10.36 -4.36 21.84
CA ILE A 195 -9.02 -4.38 21.27
C ILE A 195 -9.07 -3.63 19.95
N LEU A 196 -8.29 -2.56 19.82
CA LEU A 196 -8.10 -1.83 18.58
C LEU A 196 -6.72 -2.17 18.00
N CYS A 197 -6.69 -2.73 16.80
CA CYS A 197 -5.45 -3.30 16.28
C CYS A 197 -5.15 -3.02 14.80
N THR A 198 -3.86 -3.08 14.46
CA THR A 198 -3.38 -3.04 13.06
C THR A 198 -3.61 -4.36 12.33
N GLY A 199 -3.51 -4.35 11.00
CA GLY A 199 -3.55 -5.58 10.18
C GLY A 199 -4.80 -5.75 9.32
N SER A 200 -5.54 -4.66 9.08
CA SER A 200 -6.80 -4.69 8.33
C SER A 200 -6.64 -5.09 6.85
N GLN A 201 -5.41 -5.07 6.31
CA GLN A 201 -5.07 -5.47 4.94
C GLN A 201 -4.42 -6.86 4.86
N GLY A 202 -4.38 -7.58 5.98
CA GLY A 202 -3.81 -8.92 6.06
C GLY A 202 -2.28 -8.96 5.99
N GLU A 203 -1.63 -7.90 6.46
CA GLU A 203 -0.18 -7.85 6.62
C GLU A 203 0.28 -8.94 7.60
N PRO A 204 1.13 -9.91 7.19
CA PRO A 204 1.40 -11.11 7.99
C PRO A 204 1.94 -10.85 9.40
N MET A 205 2.72 -9.78 9.57
CA MET A 205 3.35 -9.42 10.84
C MET A 205 2.49 -8.47 11.70
N ALA A 206 1.36 -7.99 11.18
CA ALA A 206 0.47 -7.11 11.92
C ALA A 206 -0.32 -7.86 13.00
N ALA A 207 -0.90 -7.10 13.93
CA ALA A 207 -1.55 -7.65 15.11
C ALA A 207 -2.69 -8.61 14.75
N LEU A 208 -3.58 -8.23 13.83
CA LEU A 208 -4.74 -9.03 13.44
C LEU A 208 -4.36 -10.40 12.85
N ALA A 209 -3.38 -10.44 11.94
CA ALA A 209 -2.92 -11.69 11.32
C ALA A 209 -2.35 -12.66 12.37
N ARG A 210 -1.55 -12.13 13.29
CA ARG A 210 -0.97 -12.89 14.40
C ARG A 210 -2.03 -13.38 15.39
N LEU A 211 -3.04 -12.57 15.69
CA LEU A 211 -4.19 -12.99 16.50
C LEU A 211 -4.95 -14.14 15.84
N SER A 212 -5.18 -14.08 14.53
CA SER A 212 -5.91 -15.12 13.79
C SER A 212 -5.20 -16.48 13.81
N THR A 213 -3.87 -16.49 13.92
CA THR A 213 -3.06 -17.71 13.94
C THR A 213 -2.63 -18.13 15.35
N GLY A 214 -3.10 -17.45 16.39
CA GLY A 214 -2.68 -17.70 17.78
C GLY A 214 -1.22 -17.30 18.09
N ASN A 215 -0.54 -16.60 17.18
CA ASN A 215 0.88 -16.21 17.29
C ASN A 215 1.07 -14.79 17.86
N PHE A 216 0.08 -14.27 18.58
CA PHE A 216 0.18 -13.00 19.31
C PHE A 216 0.37 -13.28 20.80
N ARG A 217 1.53 -12.91 21.36
CA ARG A 217 1.90 -13.24 22.72
C ARG A 217 0.88 -12.68 23.71
N GLY A 218 0.33 -13.51 24.60
CA GLY A 218 -0.50 -13.04 25.71
C GLY A 218 -1.89 -12.52 25.34
N VAL A 219 -2.35 -12.66 24.09
CA VAL A 219 -3.73 -12.34 23.70
C VAL A 219 -4.26 -13.45 22.82
N GLU A 220 -5.37 -14.05 23.23
CA GLU A 220 -6.02 -15.14 22.52
C GLU A 220 -7.43 -14.75 22.09
N ILE A 221 -7.79 -15.20 20.88
CA ILE A 221 -9.15 -15.13 20.37
C ILE A 221 -9.86 -16.42 20.70
N LEU A 222 -11.00 -16.31 21.38
CA LEU A 222 -11.81 -17.44 21.79
C LEU A 222 -13.15 -17.42 21.07
N ALA A 223 -13.83 -18.56 21.08
CA ALA A 223 -15.16 -18.68 20.48
C ALA A 223 -16.11 -17.60 21.01
N ARG A 224 -16.95 -17.06 20.12
CA ARG A 224 -17.91 -15.98 20.37
C ARG A 224 -17.30 -14.59 20.62
N ASP A 225 -15.98 -14.43 20.61
CA ASP A 225 -15.37 -13.10 20.49
C ASP A 225 -15.80 -12.47 19.15
N THR A 226 -15.99 -11.15 19.12
CA THR A 226 -16.43 -10.43 17.92
C THR A 226 -15.25 -9.76 17.25
N VAL A 227 -14.98 -10.10 15.98
CA VAL A 227 -13.87 -9.54 15.19
C VAL A 227 -14.44 -8.69 14.07
N ILE A 228 -14.05 -7.42 14.00
CA ILE A 228 -14.58 -6.41 13.09
C ILE A 228 -13.45 -5.91 12.19
N PHE A 229 -13.64 -6.06 10.87
CA PHE A 229 -12.78 -5.47 9.86
C PHE A 229 -13.41 -4.15 9.40
N ALA A 230 -12.93 -3.03 9.96
CA ALA A 230 -13.43 -1.69 9.64
C ALA A 230 -12.68 -1.05 8.46
N ALA A 231 -12.19 -1.87 7.54
CA ALA A 231 -11.53 -1.48 6.29
C ALA A 231 -11.89 -2.45 5.16
N GLY A 232 -12.02 -1.92 3.94
CA GLY A 232 -12.09 -2.76 2.74
C GLY A 232 -10.70 -3.24 2.30
N PRO A 233 -10.56 -4.44 1.71
CA PRO A 233 -9.30 -4.87 1.13
C PRO A 233 -8.93 -3.96 -0.04
N ILE A 234 -7.69 -3.49 -0.03
CA ILE A 234 -7.05 -2.79 -1.15
C ILE A 234 -6.80 -3.84 -2.25
N PRO A 235 -7.01 -3.50 -3.55
CA PRO A 235 -6.72 -4.42 -4.64
C PRO A 235 -5.36 -5.09 -4.53
N GLY A 236 -5.35 -6.43 -4.57
CA GLY A 236 -4.16 -7.27 -4.38
C GLY A 236 -4.05 -7.91 -2.99
N ASN A 237 -4.74 -7.38 -1.98
CA ASN A 237 -4.69 -7.89 -0.60
C ASN A 237 -5.86 -8.83 -0.24
N GLU A 238 -6.79 -9.07 -1.16
CA GLU A 238 -8.03 -9.83 -0.89
C GLU A 238 -7.74 -11.23 -0.34
N ARG A 239 -6.73 -11.91 -0.89
CA ARG A 239 -6.36 -13.26 -0.46
C ARG A 239 -5.84 -13.28 0.98
N SER A 240 -5.01 -12.30 1.35
CA SER A 240 -4.45 -12.18 2.70
C SER A 240 -5.54 -11.90 3.72
N VAL A 241 -6.46 -10.98 3.40
CA VAL A 241 -7.61 -10.66 4.28
C VAL A 241 -8.53 -11.87 4.44
N THR A 242 -8.88 -12.54 3.35
CA THR A 242 -9.79 -13.70 3.38
C THR A 242 -9.20 -14.84 4.20
N SER A 243 -7.89 -15.11 4.07
CA SER A 243 -7.23 -16.14 4.89
C SER A 243 -7.29 -15.87 6.40
N ILE A 244 -7.22 -14.59 6.81
CA ILE A 244 -7.34 -14.20 8.22
C ILE A 244 -8.78 -14.34 8.70
N VAL A 245 -9.74 -13.96 7.85
CA VAL A 245 -11.18 -14.16 8.13
C VAL A 245 -11.49 -15.64 8.34
N ASP A 246 -11.01 -16.53 7.48
CA ASP A 246 -11.17 -17.98 7.59
C ASP A 246 -10.60 -18.52 8.91
N ASN A 247 -9.42 -18.04 9.31
CA ASN A 247 -8.81 -18.41 10.59
C ASN A 247 -9.69 -18.00 11.79
N PHE A 248 -10.28 -16.80 11.78
CA PHE A 248 -11.18 -16.38 12.87
C PHE A 248 -12.47 -17.19 12.90
N TYR A 249 -13.03 -17.54 11.74
CA TYR A 249 -14.17 -18.48 11.68
C TYR A 249 -13.80 -19.86 12.23
N ALA A 250 -12.61 -20.37 11.91
CA ALA A 250 -12.11 -21.64 12.46
C ALA A 250 -11.95 -21.61 13.99
N LEU A 251 -11.67 -20.44 14.57
CA LEU A 251 -11.63 -20.23 16.03
C LEU A 251 -13.03 -20.05 16.67
N GLY A 252 -14.10 -20.05 15.87
CA GLY A 252 -15.47 -19.85 16.32
C GLY A 252 -15.81 -18.41 16.70
N ALA A 253 -15.06 -17.43 16.18
CA ALA A 253 -15.35 -16.01 16.39
C ALA A 253 -16.53 -15.53 15.53
N ASN A 254 -17.20 -14.48 15.98
CA ASN A 254 -18.20 -13.75 15.20
C ASN A 254 -17.48 -12.71 14.34
N VAL A 255 -17.34 -12.95 13.04
CA VAL A 255 -16.59 -12.07 12.14
C VAL A 255 -17.53 -11.14 11.37
N ILE A 256 -17.29 -9.83 11.47
CA ILE A 256 -17.93 -8.78 10.67
C ILE A 256 -16.89 -8.25 9.68
N TYR A 257 -17.05 -8.58 8.40
CA TYR A 257 -16.13 -8.19 7.34
C TYR A 257 -16.90 -7.99 6.03
N GLY A 258 -16.22 -7.41 5.03
CA GLY A 258 -16.76 -7.20 3.69
C GLY A 258 -16.75 -5.74 3.28
N SER A 259 -17.18 -5.50 2.05
CA SER A 259 -17.24 -4.14 1.49
C SER A 259 -18.09 -3.21 2.36
N GLY A 260 -17.89 -1.90 2.23
CA GLY A 260 -18.68 -0.92 2.98
C GLY A 260 -20.19 -1.07 2.83
N SER A 261 -20.67 -1.48 1.65
CA SER A 261 -22.08 -1.74 1.39
C SER A 261 -22.59 -3.06 1.99
N THR A 262 -21.71 -4.01 2.30
CA THR A 262 -22.08 -5.31 2.90
C THR A 262 -21.98 -5.28 4.41
N SER A 263 -20.87 -4.76 4.96
CA SER A 263 -20.61 -4.77 6.39
C SER A 263 -21.13 -3.52 7.10
N GLY A 264 -21.24 -2.39 6.39
CA GLY A 264 -21.50 -1.09 7.00
C GLY A 264 -20.36 -0.55 7.87
N MET A 265 -19.23 -1.28 7.97
CA MET A 265 -18.12 -0.99 8.90
C MET A 265 -17.02 -0.12 8.28
N HIS A 266 -17.17 0.26 7.02
CA HIS A 266 -16.17 1.05 6.31
C HIS A 266 -16.84 1.91 5.24
N VAL A 267 -16.36 3.14 5.11
CA VAL A 267 -16.61 3.99 3.94
C VAL A 267 -15.26 4.44 3.40
N SER A 268 -15.20 4.69 2.09
CA SER A 268 -13.96 5.17 1.48
C SER A 268 -13.61 6.57 1.99
N GLY A 269 -12.32 6.91 1.95
CA GLY A 269 -11.87 8.30 2.06
C GLY A 269 -12.09 9.09 0.77
N HIS A 270 -12.23 8.41 -0.37
CA HIS A 270 -12.22 9.01 -1.70
C HIS A 270 -13.64 9.11 -2.27
N GLY A 271 -13.94 10.23 -2.91
CA GLY A 271 -15.24 10.59 -3.47
C GLY A 271 -15.70 9.67 -4.60
N TYR A 272 -17.01 9.39 -4.64
CA TYR A 272 -17.65 8.63 -5.72
C TYR A 272 -18.06 9.61 -6.84
N GLN A 273 -18.65 9.10 -7.92
CA GLN A 273 -18.96 9.91 -9.10
C GLN A 273 -19.69 11.23 -8.83
N GLU A 274 -20.67 11.25 -7.92
CA GLU A 274 -21.39 12.50 -7.59
C GLU A 274 -20.51 13.48 -6.80
N ASP A 275 -19.59 12.98 -5.97
CA ASP A 275 -18.65 13.81 -5.22
C ASP A 275 -17.64 14.46 -6.18
N LEU A 276 -17.13 13.68 -7.13
CA LEU A 276 -16.20 14.17 -8.16
C LEU A 276 -16.87 15.22 -9.06
N LYS A 277 -18.09 14.94 -9.53
CA LYS A 277 -18.88 15.90 -10.32
C LYS A 277 -19.20 17.17 -9.55
N LEU A 278 -19.47 17.09 -8.25
CA LEU A 278 -19.69 18.26 -7.41
C LEU A 278 -18.41 19.13 -7.34
N MET A 279 -17.24 18.53 -7.14
CA MET A 279 -15.97 19.26 -7.16
C MET A 279 -15.73 19.96 -8.51
N LEU A 280 -15.92 19.24 -9.62
CA LEU A 280 -15.81 19.80 -10.98
C LEU A 280 -16.79 20.97 -11.19
N THR A 281 -18.03 20.84 -10.72
CA THR A 281 -19.07 21.88 -10.83
C THR A 281 -18.74 23.11 -9.99
N LEU A 282 -18.17 22.92 -8.79
CA LEU A 282 -17.75 24.03 -7.92
C LEU A 282 -16.57 24.79 -8.52
N MET A 283 -15.59 24.06 -9.07
CA MET A 283 -14.33 24.64 -9.56
C MET A 283 -14.45 25.25 -10.97
N ARG A 284 -15.37 24.76 -11.81
CA ARG A 284 -15.59 25.21 -13.19
C ARG A 284 -14.28 25.34 -13.99
N PRO A 285 -13.49 24.25 -14.11
CA PRO A 285 -12.18 24.35 -14.72
C PRO A 285 -12.22 24.49 -16.24
N THR A 286 -11.33 25.30 -16.80
CA THR A 286 -11.09 25.35 -18.26
C THR A 286 -10.39 24.08 -18.74
N TYR A 287 -9.33 23.66 -18.04
CA TYR A 287 -8.58 22.43 -18.29
C TYR A 287 -8.65 21.47 -17.10
N PHE A 288 -8.58 20.17 -17.39
CA PHE A 288 -8.68 19.13 -16.37
C PHE A 288 -7.55 18.11 -16.48
N ILE A 289 -6.94 17.76 -15.35
CA ILE A 289 -5.98 16.66 -15.25
C ILE A 289 -6.47 15.72 -14.13
N PRO A 290 -7.02 14.54 -14.47
CA PRO A 290 -7.28 13.52 -13.47
C PRO A 290 -5.94 13.02 -12.90
N ILE A 291 -5.83 12.98 -11.58
CA ILE A 291 -4.66 12.49 -10.84
C ILE A 291 -5.08 11.39 -9.85
N HIS A 292 -4.11 10.79 -9.15
CA HIS A 292 -4.34 9.80 -8.09
C HIS A 292 -5.28 8.65 -8.52
N GLY A 293 -4.84 7.84 -9.50
CA GLY A 293 -5.60 6.69 -9.98
C GLY A 293 -4.87 5.89 -11.07
N GLU A 294 -5.31 4.66 -11.29
CA GLU A 294 -4.89 3.86 -12.46
C GLU A 294 -5.54 4.39 -13.74
N TYR A 295 -5.01 4.03 -14.92
CA TYR A 295 -5.49 4.56 -16.21
C TYR A 295 -7.02 4.48 -16.39
N ARG A 296 -7.64 3.35 -16.02
CA ARG A 296 -9.11 3.18 -16.06
C ARG A 296 -9.86 4.23 -15.25
N MET A 297 -9.32 4.58 -14.07
CA MET A 297 -9.90 5.57 -13.16
C MET A 297 -9.76 6.97 -13.74
N LEU A 298 -8.57 7.30 -14.26
CA LEU A 298 -8.30 8.59 -14.91
C LEU A 298 -9.20 8.80 -16.13
N HIS A 299 -9.36 7.75 -16.94
CA HIS A 299 -10.25 7.76 -18.09
C HIS A 299 -11.71 7.95 -17.69
N GLN A 300 -12.18 7.22 -16.67
CA GLN A 300 -13.54 7.41 -16.18
C GLN A 300 -13.77 8.82 -15.63
N HIS A 301 -12.80 9.38 -14.90
CA HIS A 301 -12.91 10.73 -14.35
C HIS A 301 -12.94 11.80 -15.45
N ARG A 302 -12.21 11.60 -16.56
CA ARG A 302 -12.35 12.43 -17.76
C ARG A 302 -13.80 12.46 -18.26
N LEU A 303 -14.45 11.30 -18.38
CA LEU A 303 -15.85 11.24 -18.84
C LEU A 303 -16.81 11.98 -17.89
N LEU A 304 -16.54 11.94 -16.57
CA LEU A 304 -17.30 12.71 -15.59
C LEU A 304 -17.10 14.22 -15.78
N ALA A 305 -15.88 14.67 -16.03
CA ALA A 305 -15.56 16.07 -16.29
C ALA A 305 -16.27 16.59 -17.54
N GLU A 306 -16.23 15.84 -18.65
CA GLU A 306 -16.95 16.16 -19.89
C GLU A 306 -18.46 16.21 -19.64
N SER A 307 -19.02 15.31 -18.81
CA SER A 307 -20.45 15.27 -18.51
C SER A 307 -20.98 16.48 -17.73
N VAL A 308 -20.11 17.23 -17.04
CA VAL A 308 -20.48 18.42 -16.27
C VAL A 308 -19.97 19.74 -16.87
N GLY A 309 -19.45 19.68 -18.11
CA GLY A 309 -19.20 20.87 -18.91
C GLY A 309 -17.73 21.25 -19.12
N VAL A 310 -16.76 20.39 -18.77
CA VAL A 310 -15.38 20.54 -19.27
C VAL A 310 -15.37 20.21 -20.77
N GLU A 311 -14.80 21.08 -21.60
CA GLU A 311 -14.83 20.89 -23.05
C GLU A 311 -14.07 19.63 -23.48
N GLU A 312 -14.61 18.93 -24.48
CA GLU A 312 -13.94 17.77 -25.08
C GLU A 312 -12.59 18.22 -25.67
N GLY A 313 -11.50 17.57 -25.26
CA GLY A 313 -10.13 17.94 -25.63
C GLY A 313 -9.38 18.76 -24.58
N ASN A 314 -10.06 19.35 -23.59
CA ASN A 314 -9.41 20.10 -22.51
C ASN A 314 -9.01 19.22 -21.30
N THR A 315 -9.13 17.89 -21.43
CA THR A 315 -8.69 16.94 -20.39
C THR A 315 -7.41 16.23 -20.81
N PHE A 316 -6.38 16.27 -19.96
CA PHE A 316 -5.10 15.59 -20.18
C PHE A 316 -4.93 14.42 -19.21
N ILE A 317 -4.94 13.19 -19.73
CA ILE A 317 -4.57 11.99 -18.98
C ILE A 317 -3.06 11.79 -19.14
N LEU A 318 -2.31 11.96 -18.06
CA LEU A 318 -0.85 11.96 -18.07
C LEU A 318 -0.26 10.71 -17.43
N ASN A 319 0.86 10.26 -17.97
CA ASN A 319 1.76 9.33 -17.28
C ASN A 319 2.78 10.10 -16.44
N ASN A 320 3.36 9.44 -15.42
CA ASN A 320 4.43 10.02 -14.62
C ASN A 320 5.57 10.52 -15.52
N GLY A 321 5.93 11.80 -15.35
CA GLY A 321 6.96 12.48 -16.14
C GLY A 321 6.46 13.18 -17.40
N GLU A 322 5.18 13.06 -17.78
CA GLU A 322 4.61 13.87 -18.87
C GLU A 322 4.25 15.27 -18.36
N VAL A 323 4.45 16.29 -19.20
CA VAL A 323 4.30 17.70 -18.85
C VAL A 323 3.24 18.38 -19.72
N VAL A 324 2.38 19.16 -19.08
CA VAL A 324 1.45 20.11 -19.73
C VAL A 324 1.98 21.51 -19.49
N ASP A 325 2.29 22.22 -20.57
CA ASP A 325 2.58 23.66 -20.52
C ASP A 325 1.29 24.43 -20.79
N VAL A 326 1.11 25.55 -20.08
CA VAL A 326 0.06 26.52 -20.36
C VAL A 326 0.71 27.81 -20.82
N THR A 327 0.40 28.25 -22.04
CA THR A 327 0.95 29.47 -22.62
C THR A 327 -0.13 30.20 -23.41
N LYS A 328 -0.28 31.52 -23.21
CA LYS A 328 -1.25 32.36 -23.95
C LYS A 328 -2.66 31.74 -23.96
N ASP A 329 -3.14 31.35 -22.78
CA ASP A 329 -4.45 30.73 -22.54
C ASP A 329 -4.65 29.32 -23.15
N GLU A 330 -3.60 28.73 -23.75
CA GLU A 330 -3.67 27.39 -24.34
C GLU A 330 -2.81 26.38 -23.55
N ALA A 331 -3.43 25.27 -23.14
CA ALA A 331 -2.73 24.15 -22.51
C ALA A 331 -2.36 23.09 -23.55
N ARG A 332 -1.11 22.63 -23.54
CA ARG A 332 -0.60 21.59 -24.44
C ARG A 332 0.31 20.62 -23.72
N GLN A 333 0.22 19.35 -24.07
CA GLN A 333 1.22 18.36 -23.67
C GLN A 333 2.46 18.51 -24.56
N THR A 334 3.58 18.95 -24.00
CA THR A 334 4.73 19.42 -24.81
C THR A 334 5.98 18.55 -24.69
N ARG A 335 6.24 17.97 -23.51
CA ARG A 335 7.49 17.27 -23.22
C ARG A 335 7.35 16.19 -22.17
N LYS A 336 8.44 15.45 -21.98
CA LYS A 336 8.63 14.50 -20.88
C LYS A 336 9.86 14.88 -20.07
N ILE A 337 9.80 14.66 -18.75
CA ILE A 337 10.91 14.77 -17.82
C ILE A 337 11.27 13.37 -17.29
N PRO A 338 12.52 13.16 -16.83
CA PRO A 338 12.91 11.90 -16.20
C PRO A 338 12.00 11.57 -15.01
N ALA A 339 11.37 10.40 -15.06
CA ALA A 339 10.53 9.86 -14.00
C ALA A 339 10.70 8.34 -13.96
N GLY A 340 10.55 7.75 -12.77
CA GLY A 340 10.71 6.32 -12.56
C GLY A 340 10.48 5.93 -11.10
N ASN A 341 10.58 4.63 -10.84
CA ASN A 341 10.42 4.09 -9.49
C ASN A 341 11.79 3.93 -8.82
N THR A 342 11.89 4.31 -7.56
CA THR A 342 13.04 4.00 -6.70
C THR A 342 12.60 2.98 -5.65
N TYR A 343 13.20 1.80 -5.68
CA TYR A 343 12.91 0.74 -4.71
C TYR A 343 13.74 0.93 -3.43
N VAL A 344 13.13 0.65 -2.28
CA VAL A 344 13.78 0.67 -0.97
C VAL A 344 13.69 -0.73 -0.37
N ASP A 345 14.84 -1.29 0.01
CA ASP A 345 14.94 -2.63 0.63
C ASP A 345 15.91 -2.60 1.82
N GLY A 346 15.37 -2.74 3.02
CA GLY A 346 16.12 -2.54 4.26
C GLY A 346 16.68 -1.13 4.37
N PHE A 347 18.00 -1.01 4.45
CA PHE A 347 18.72 0.28 4.50
C PHE A 347 19.10 0.82 3.11
N GLY A 348 18.95 0.01 2.05
CA GLY A 348 19.34 0.39 0.70
C GLY A 348 18.24 1.17 -0.02
N VAL A 349 18.58 2.36 -0.51
CA VAL A 349 17.69 3.17 -1.37
C VAL A 349 18.24 3.13 -2.79
N GLY A 350 17.49 2.53 -3.72
CA GLY A 350 17.92 2.36 -5.11
C GLY A 350 18.88 1.20 -5.36
N ASP A 351 19.33 0.50 -4.31
CA ASP A 351 20.23 -0.67 -4.42
C ASP A 351 19.56 -1.89 -5.09
N VAL A 352 18.23 -1.92 -5.08
CA VAL A 352 17.44 -2.94 -5.78
C VAL A 352 17.02 -2.41 -7.15
N GLY A 353 17.86 -2.66 -8.15
CA GLY A 353 17.51 -2.39 -9.55
C GLY A 353 16.63 -3.49 -10.16
N ASP A 354 16.08 -3.23 -11.36
CA ASP A 354 15.24 -4.17 -12.12
C ASP A 354 15.90 -5.55 -12.33
N LEU A 355 17.23 -5.59 -12.43
CA LEU A 355 17.99 -6.83 -12.53
C LEU A 355 17.85 -7.71 -11.29
N VAL A 356 17.94 -7.12 -10.10
CA VAL A 356 17.80 -7.84 -8.83
C VAL A 356 16.38 -8.37 -8.68
N LEU A 357 15.37 -7.58 -9.05
CA LEU A 357 13.97 -8.02 -9.04
C LEU A 357 13.71 -9.15 -10.02
N ARG A 358 14.26 -9.06 -11.23
CA ARG A 358 14.17 -10.13 -12.24
C ARG A 358 14.80 -11.43 -11.74
N ASP A 359 15.98 -11.33 -11.12
CA ASP A 359 16.68 -12.48 -10.57
C ASP A 359 15.89 -13.10 -9.40
N ARG A 360 15.34 -12.29 -8.49
CA ARG A 360 14.44 -12.75 -7.41
C ARG A 360 13.20 -13.46 -7.95
N LYS A 361 12.58 -12.91 -9.00
CA LYS A 361 11.41 -13.52 -9.66
C LYS A 361 11.74 -14.88 -10.25
N GLN A 362 12.87 -14.99 -10.98
CA GLN A 362 13.30 -16.26 -11.54
C GLN A 362 13.56 -17.30 -10.43
N LEU A 363 14.22 -16.89 -9.33
CA LEU A 363 14.46 -17.77 -8.18
C LEU A 363 13.16 -18.24 -7.52
N SER A 364 12.15 -17.37 -7.40
CA SER A 364 10.87 -17.72 -6.77
C SER A 364 10.00 -18.65 -7.62
N GLU A 365 10.05 -18.50 -8.95
CA GLU A 365 9.22 -19.29 -9.88
C GLU A 365 9.86 -20.65 -10.23
N ASP A 366 11.16 -20.66 -10.52
CA ASP A 366 11.85 -21.80 -11.10
C ASP A 366 12.99 -22.35 -10.23
N GLY A 367 13.34 -21.71 -9.12
CA GLY A 367 14.45 -22.11 -8.26
C GLY A 367 15.82 -21.92 -8.90
N MET A 368 16.84 -22.57 -8.33
CA MET A 368 18.23 -22.47 -8.81
C MET A 368 19.00 -23.79 -8.78
N VAL A 369 20.01 -23.85 -9.63
CA VAL A 369 20.99 -24.93 -9.75
C VAL A 369 22.39 -24.33 -9.82
N VAL A 370 23.23 -24.63 -8.83
CA VAL A 370 24.65 -24.25 -8.78
C VAL A 370 25.48 -25.44 -9.21
N ILE A 371 26.37 -25.25 -10.17
CA ILE A 371 27.28 -26.28 -10.67
C ILE A 371 28.68 -25.88 -10.27
N VAL A 372 29.39 -26.72 -9.51
CA VAL A 372 30.77 -26.48 -9.10
C VAL A 372 31.69 -27.46 -9.80
N VAL A 373 32.69 -26.96 -10.50
CA VAL A 373 33.70 -27.76 -11.20
C VAL A 373 35.09 -27.35 -10.74
N THR A 374 35.90 -28.30 -10.29
CA THR A 374 37.28 -28.07 -9.87
C THR A 374 38.24 -28.48 -10.98
N MET A 375 39.09 -27.55 -11.42
CA MET A 375 40.01 -27.69 -12.55
C MET A 375 41.46 -27.54 -12.10
N SER A 376 42.35 -28.38 -12.62
CA SER A 376 43.80 -28.22 -12.43
C SER A 376 44.36 -27.14 -13.34
N LYS A 377 45.12 -26.20 -12.78
CA LYS A 377 45.84 -25.18 -13.56
C LYS A 377 46.90 -25.79 -14.49
N THR A 378 47.66 -26.74 -13.96
CA THR A 378 48.83 -27.32 -14.65
C THR A 378 48.42 -28.36 -15.67
N GLU A 379 47.50 -29.25 -15.30
CA GLU A 379 47.11 -30.39 -16.13
C GLU A 379 45.90 -30.11 -17.03
N ARG A 380 45.24 -28.95 -16.85
CA ARG A 380 44.03 -28.54 -17.57
C ARG A 380 42.96 -29.62 -17.62
N LYS A 381 42.84 -30.38 -16.54
CA LYS A 381 41.85 -31.46 -16.37
C LYS A 381 40.95 -31.18 -15.19
N MET A 382 39.77 -31.77 -15.21
CA MET A 382 38.88 -31.80 -14.05
C MET A 382 39.51 -32.66 -12.95
N LEU A 383 39.69 -32.10 -11.75
CA LEU A 383 40.32 -32.78 -10.61
C LEU A 383 39.33 -33.66 -9.84
N SER A 384 38.08 -33.20 -9.73
CA SER A 384 36.99 -33.89 -9.05
C SER A 384 35.71 -33.74 -9.87
N GLY A 385 34.80 -34.71 -9.75
CA GLY A 385 33.50 -34.66 -10.42
C GLY A 385 32.74 -33.37 -10.11
N PRO A 386 31.84 -32.94 -11.02
CA PRO A 386 31.03 -31.75 -10.77
C PRO A 386 30.12 -31.99 -9.57
N ASP A 387 30.02 -30.99 -8.71
CA ASP A 387 29.03 -30.97 -7.63
C ASP A 387 27.86 -30.09 -8.07
N VAL A 388 26.64 -30.56 -7.85
CA VAL A 388 25.43 -29.84 -8.25
C VAL A 388 24.50 -29.66 -7.06
N ILE A 389 24.34 -28.40 -6.68
CA ILE A 389 23.51 -27.99 -5.55
C ILE A 389 22.25 -27.36 -6.11
N SER A 390 21.07 -27.84 -5.70
CA SER A 390 19.79 -27.25 -6.10
C SER A 390 19.01 -26.70 -4.90
N ARG A 391 18.26 -25.63 -5.13
CA ARG A 391 17.36 -24.99 -4.14
C ARG A 391 16.09 -24.54 -4.83
N GLY A 392 14.92 -24.88 -4.27
CA GLY A 392 13.62 -24.49 -4.81
C GLY A 392 13.26 -25.10 -6.18
N PHE A 393 14.06 -26.03 -6.69
CA PHE A 393 13.92 -26.55 -8.06
C PHE A 393 13.41 -28.00 -8.12
N VAL A 394 14.07 -28.96 -7.43
CA VAL A 394 13.66 -30.38 -7.36
C VAL A 394 13.55 -30.82 -5.91
N TYR A 395 12.55 -31.65 -5.60
CA TYR A 395 12.34 -32.27 -4.29
C TYR A 395 13.15 -33.58 -4.18
N ASP A 396 13.89 -33.77 -3.09
CA ASP A 396 14.94 -34.79 -2.91
C ASP A 396 14.52 -36.26 -3.05
N ARG A 397 13.23 -36.58 -3.19
CA ARG A 397 12.76 -38.00 -3.17
C ARG A 397 12.84 -38.73 -4.53
N ASP A 398 12.90 -38.01 -5.66
CA ASP A 398 13.02 -38.58 -7.01
C ASP A 398 14.20 -37.98 -7.81
N SER A 399 15.12 -37.26 -7.14
CA SER A 399 16.15 -36.44 -7.80
C SER A 399 17.47 -37.13 -8.12
N ASP A 400 17.73 -38.33 -7.58
CA ASP A 400 19.03 -39.00 -7.71
C ASP A 400 19.41 -39.27 -9.17
N ASP A 401 18.47 -39.72 -9.99
CA ASP A 401 18.72 -39.99 -11.40
C ASP A 401 18.88 -38.70 -12.21
N VAL A 402 18.15 -37.65 -11.85
CA VAL A 402 18.29 -36.33 -12.49
C VAL A 402 19.66 -35.75 -12.17
N GLN A 403 20.12 -35.84 -10.93
CA GLN A 403 21.44 -35.39 -10.49
C GLN A 403 22.56 -36.20 -11.16
N LYS A 404 22.49 -37.54 -11.15
CA LYS A 404 23.48 -38.41 -11.81
C LYS A 404 23.60 -38.12 -13.30
N ASN A 405 22.47 -37.98 -14.00
CA ASN A 405 22.46 -37.65 -15.43
C ASN A 405 22.99 -36.24 -15.70
N MET A 406 22.70 -35.28 -14.83
CA MET A 406 23.25 -33.93 -14.91
C MET A 406 24.77 -33.92 -14.69
N ASN A 407 25.27 -34.64 -13.70
CA ASN A 407 26.72 -34.79 -13.46
C ASN A 407 27.40 -35.42 -14.68
N ARG A 408 26.82 -36.49 -15.24
CA ARG A 408 27.32 -37.11 -16.48
C ARG A 408 27.32 -36.14 -17.66
N LEU A 409 26.26 -35.36 -17.82
CA LEU A 409 26.16 -34.33 -18.87
C LEU A 409 27.21 -33.24 -18.70
N ILE A 410 27.42 -32.75 -17.47
CA ILE A 410 28.41 -31.74 -17.14
C ILE A 410 29.82 -32.27 -17.43
N THR A 411 30.17 -33.45 -16.90
CA THR A 411 31.48 -34.08 -17.15
C THR A 411 31.73 -34.27 -18.64
N LYS A 412 30.74 -34.77 -19.38
CA LYS A 412 30.84 -34.92 -20.84
C LYS A 412 31.08 -33.56 -21.52
N THR A 413 30.29 -32.55 -21.19
CA THR A 413 30.38 -31.21 -21.79
C THR A 413 31.74 -30.55 -21.50
N VAL A 414 32.27 -30.70 -20.28
CA VAL A 414 33.59 -30.17 -19.93
C VAL A 414 34.68 -30.92 -20.72
N ASN A 415 34.65 -32.25 -20.76
CA ASN A 415 35.66 -33.02 -21.48
C ASN A 415 35.67 -32.70 -22.99
N GLU A 416 34.51 -32.58 -23.63
CA GLU A 416 34.40 -32.17 -25.04
C GLU A 416 35.00 -30.78 -25.30
N LEU A 417 34.82 -29.84 -24.37
CA LEU A 417 35.43 -28.50 -24.47
C LEU A 417 36.95 -28.53 -24.30
N LEU A 418 37.45 -29.38 -23.40
CA LEU A 418 38.89 -29.56 -23.17
C LEU A 418 39.57 -30.22 -24.39
N GLU A 419 38.94 -31.24 -24.98
CA GLU A 419 39.38 -31.89 -26.22
C GLU A 419 39.40 -30.91 -27.40
N ALA A 420 38.38 -30.05 -27.50
CA ALA A 420 38.30 -28.98 -28.49
C ALA A 420 39.25 -27.79 -28.20
N ARG A 421 40.11 -27.89 -27.18
CA ARG A 421 41.07 -26.85 -26.74
C ARG A 421 40.42 -25.50 -26.40
N LYS A 422 39.14 -25.51 -25.97
CA LYS A 422 38.39 -24.31 -25.58
C LYS A 422 38.52 -24.08 -24.07
N TYR A 423 39.65 -23.53 -23.65
CA TYR A 423 39.98 -23.32 -22.23
C TYR A 423 39.41 -22.03 -21.61
N GLN A 424 38.65 -21.22 -22.37
CA GLN A 424 38.11 -19.97 -21.84
C GLN A 424 36.95 -20.24 -20.86
N TRP A 425 37.11 -19.81 -19.60
CA TRP A 425 36.12 -20.03 -18.55
C TRP A 425 34.73 -19.49 -18.88
N ASN A 426 34.64 -18.34 -19.54
CA ASN A 426 33.35 -17.78 -19.96
C ASN A 426 32.63 -18.69 -20.98
N VAL A 427 33.36 -19.28 -21.93
CA VAL A 427 32.81 -20.22 -22.91
C VAL A 427 32.35 -21.49 -22.23
N MET A 428 33.13 -22.01 -21.28
CA MET A 428 32.75 -23.20 -20.51
C MET A 428 31.50 -22.95 -19.66
N LYS A 429 31.44 -21.83 -18.93
CA LYS A 429 30.26 -21.42 -18.15
C LYS A 429 29.01 -21.29 -19.02
N GLN A 430 29.09 -20.61 -20.17
CA GLN A 430 27.96 -20.46 -21.08
C GLN A 430 27.49 -21.79 -21.68
N THR A 431 28.43 -22.66 -22.06
CA THR A 431 28.11 -23.97 -22.65
C THR A 431 27.45 -24.88 -21.61
N LEU A 432 27.98 -24.93 -20.39
CA LEU A 432 27.38 -25.65 -19.27
C LEU A 432 25.97 -25.14 -18.96
N LYS A 433 25.80 -23.81 -18.85
CA LYS A 433 24.50 -23.18 -18.63
C LYS A 433 23.49 -23.59 -19.69
N LYS A 434 23.88 -23.60 -20.98
CA LYS A 434 23.02 -23.99 -22.10
C LYS A 434 22.68 -25.48 -22.07
N ALA A 435 23.66 -26.35 -21.93
CA ALA A 435 23.48 -27.80 -21.94
C ALA A 435 22.57 -28.26 -20.79
N VAL A 436 22.87 -27.81 -19.57
CA VAL A 436 22.07 -28.13 -18.38
C VAL A 436 20.68 -27.51 -18.49
N GLY A 437 20.56 -26.26 -18.95
CA GLY A 437 19.26 -25.61 -19.14
C GLY A 437 18.36 -26.34 -20.13
N GLN A 438 18.90 -26.82 -21.24
CA GLN A 438 18.15 -27.62 -22.22
C GLN A 438 17.72 -28.97 -21.65
N TYR A 439 18.60 -29.64 -20.91
CA TYR A 439 18.28 -30.90 -20.25
C TYR A 439 17.15 -30.73 -19.22
N LEU A 440 17.29 -29.76 -18.32
CA LEU A 440 16.31 -29.49 -17.26
C LEU A 440 14.96 -29.07 -17.83
N PHE A 441 14.93 -28.25 -18.88
CA PHE A 441 13.69 -27.89 -19.55
C PHE A 441 13.04 -29.08 -20.26
N LYS A 442 13.82 -30.00 -20.85
CA LYS A 442 13.29 -31.21 -21.48
C LYS A 442 12.64 -32.14 -20.47
N GLN A 443 13.27 -32.33 -19.30
CA GLN A 443 12.79 -33.23 -18.26
C GLN A 443 11.61 -32.64 -17.47
N MET A 444 11.70 -31.36 -17.08
CA MET A 444 10.83 -30.78 -16.05
C MET A 444 10.01 -29.58 -16.55
N LYS A 445 10.23 -29.10 -17.79
CA LYS A 445 9.61 -27.89 -18.36
C LYS A 445 9.82 -26.61 -17.54
N LYS A 446 10.82 -26.59 -16.67
CA LYS A 446 11.21 -25.45 -15.83
C LYS A 446 12.56 -24.86 -16.27
N LYS A 447 12.80 -23.59 -15.95
CA LYS A 447 14.02 -22.85 -16.34
C LYS A 447 14.73 -22.23 -15.13
N PRO A 448 15.33 -23.05 -14.25
CA PRO A 448 15.99 -22.55 -13.05
C PRO A 448 17.14 -21.61 -13.40
N MET A 449 17.48 -20.76 -12.43
CA MET A 449 18.71 -20.00 -12.50
C MET A 449 19.90 -20.95 -12.39
N ILE A 450 20.69 -21.08 -13.46
CA ILE A 450 21.88 -21.96 -13.51
C ILE A 450 23.15 -21.12 -13.33
N LEU A 451 23.92 -21.44 -12.28
CA LEU A 451 25.14 -20.75 -11.89
C LEU A 451 26.34 -21.71 -11.91
N PRO A 452 27.12 -21.76 -13.02
CA PRO A 452 28.35 -22.53 -13.08
C PRO A 452 29.53 -21.77 -12.46
N ILE A 453 30.11 -22.38 -11.42
CA ILE A 453 31.30 -21.95 -10.69
C ILE A 453 32.45 -22.89 -11.09
N ILE A 454 33.53 -22.31 -11.60
CA ILE A 454 34.74 -23.06 -11.94
C ILE A 454 35.82 -22.59 -10.97
N ILE A 455 36.37 -23.53 -10.21
CA ILE A 455 37.44 -23.30 -9.23
C ILE A 455 38.72 -23.87 -9.84
N GLU A 456 39.75 -23.05 -9.95
CA GLU A 456 41.07 -23.46 -10.43
C GLU A 456 41.98 -23.72 -9.23
N VAL A 457 42.63 -24.89 -9.19
CA VAL A 457 43.53 -25.34 -8.12
C VAL A 457 44.88 -25.72 -8.70
#